data_AF-C0BT47-F1
#
_entry.id   AF-C0BT47-F1
#
_cell.length_a   1.000
_cell.length_b   1.000
_cell.length_c   1.000
_cell.angle_alpha   90.00
_cell.angle_beta   90.00
_cell.angle_gamma   90.00
#
_symmetry.space_group_name_H-M   'P 1'
#
loop_
_entity.id
_entity.type
_entity.pdbx_description
1 polymer ?
#
loop_
_entity_poly.entity_id
_entity_poly.type
_entity_poly.pdbx_seq_one_letter_code
_entity_poly.pdbx_strand_id
1 'polypeptide(L)'
;MRIPLRPDEPELHVDESYVLLTPTYGGGTIGKAVPVQVKRFLNDERNRSGIIGVIASGNTNFGEAYGIAGDIIAAKCRVPLLYRFELMGTSEDTATVREGLRRFFDEYTQQEQR
;
A
#
# COMPACT_ATOMS: atom_id res chain seq x y z
N MET A 1 -2.26 -9.57 -7.41
CA MET A 1 -2.34 -8.72 -8.63
C MET A 1 -1.18 -7.71 -8.62
N ARG A 2 -0.86 -7.08 -9.75
CA ARG A 2 0.22 -6.07 -9.84
C ARG A 2 -0.24 -4.88 -10.67
N ILE A 3 -0.03 -3.67 -10.16
CA ILE A 3 -0.28 -2.44 -10.91
C ILE A 3 0.65 -2.40 -12.14
N PRO A 4 0.12 -2.07 -13.34
CA PRO A 4 0.91 -1.97 -14.56
C PRO A 4 2.11 -1.04 -14.43
N LEU A 5 3.26 -1.42 -15.00
CA LEU A 5 4.47 -0.59 -14.93
C LEU A 5 4.58 0.39 -16.08
N ARG A 6 4.12 -0.02 -17.27
CA ARG A 6 4.26 0.74 -18.51
C ARG A 6 2.92 1.37 -18.91
N PRO A 7 2.92 2.54 -19.56
CA PRO A 7 1.68 3.22 -19.94
C PRO A 7 0.83 2.49 -20.99
N ASP A 8 1.42 1.60 -21.76
CA ASP A 8 0.77 0.79 -22.81
C ASP A 8 0.18 -0.52 -22.28
N GLU A 9 0.47 -0.87 -21.02
CA GLU A 9 -0.18 -2.00 -20.35
C GLU A 9 -1.63 -1.63 -19.96
N PRO A 10 -2.58 -2.57 -20.06
CA PRO A 10 -3.98 -2.31 -19.71
C PRO A 10 -4.12 -1.91 -18.23
N GLU A 11 -5.03 -0.99 -17.94
CA GLU A 11 -5.32 -0.57 -16.57
C GLU A 11 -5.82 -1.76 -15.73
N LEU A 12 -5.37 -1.81 -14.46
CA LEU A 12 -5.86 -2.78 -13.50
C LEU A 12 -7.10 -2.20 -12.81
N HIS A 13 -8.21 -2.93 -12.88
CA HIS A 13 -9.38 -2.70 -12.05
C HIS A 13 -9.51 -3.83 -11.03
N VAL A 14 -9.79 -3.49 -9.78
CA VAL A 14 -9.97 -4.44 -8.69
C VAL A 14 -11.35 -4.22 -8.08
N ASP A 15 -12.21 -5.23 -8.19
CA ASP A 15 -13.59 -5.18 -7.70
C ASP A 15 -13.77 -5.76 -6.29
N GLU A 16 -12.69 -6.23 -5.67
CA GLU A 16 -12.65 -6.83 -4.33
C GLU A 16 -11.88 -5.95 -3.33
N SER A 17 -12.20 -6.06 -2.04
CA SER A 17 -11.45 -5.35 -0.99
C SER A 17 -9.98 -5.81 -0.94
N TYR A 18 -9.03 -4.88 -0.91
CA TYR A 18 -7.61 -5.19 -1.00
C TYR A 18 -6.72 -4.36 -0.06
N VAL A 19 -5.58 -4.94 0.30
CA VAL A 19 -4.47 -4.21 0.92
C VAL A 19 -3.42 -3.87 -0.15
N LEU A 20 -3.03 -2.61 -0.22
CA LEU A 20 -2.00 -2.14 -1.16
C LEU A 20 -0.61 -2.29 -0.56
N LEU A 21 0.29 -2.99 -1.24
CA LEU A 21 1.73 -2.98 -0.92
C LEU A 21 2.47 -2.07 -1.91
N THR A 22 3.24 -1.10 -1.41
CA THR A 22 3.88 -0.09 -2.27
C THR A 22 5.28 0.31 -1.79
N PRO A 23 6.26 0.50 -2.70
CA PRO A 23 7.54 1.10 -2.33
C PRO A 23 7.44 2.62 -2.21
N THR A 24 8.36 3.20 -1.43
CA THR A 24 8.54 4.65 -1.33
C THR A 24 9.67 5.11 -2.24
N TYR A 25 9.40 6.09 -3.11
CA TYR A 25 10.38 6.73 -3.98
C TYR A 25 10.62 8.21 -3.61
N GLY A 26 11.30 8.97 -4.47
CA GLY A 26 11.38 10.42 -4.34
C GLY A 26 12.54 10.96 -3.50
N GLY A 27 13.43 10.10 -3.00
CA GLY A 27 14.68 10.51 -2.35
C GLY A 27 14.49 11.45 -1.16
N GLY A 28 13.44 11.24 -0.36
CA GLY A 28 13.08 12.11 0.76
C GLY A 28 12.10 13.23 0.44
N THR A 29 11.81 13.50 -0.85
CA THR A 29 10.81 14.50 -1.24
C THR A 29 9.40 13.94 -1.15
N ILE A 30 8.59 14.44 -0.21
CA ILE A 30 7.21 13.98 0.07
C ILE A 30 6.35 13.92 -1.20
N GLY A 31 6.36 14.95 -2.05
CA GLY A 31 5.55 14.99 -3.28
C GLY A 31 5.87 13.88 -4.30
N LYS A 32 7.06 13.27 -4.20
CA LYS A 32 7.56 12.21 -5.08
C LYS A 32 7.55 10.83 -4.41
N ALA A 33 7.05 10.73 -3.17
CA ALA A 33 7.07 9.50 -2.39
C ALA A 33 6.24 8.36 -2.99
N VAL A 34 5.01 8.66 -3.39
CA VAL A 34 4.10 7.66 -3.98
C VAL A 34 4.44 7.44 -5.46
N PRO A 35 4.67 6.20 -5.91
CA PRO A 35 4.93 5.90 -7.32
C PRO A 35 3.82 6.43 -8.24
N VAL A 36 4.18 6.92 -9.43
CA VAL A 36 3.19 7.49 -10.36
C VAL A 36 2.12 6.47 -10.80
N GLN A 37 2.51 5.20 -10.94
CA GLN A 37 1.61 4.10 -11.25
C GLN A 37 0.57 3.89 -10.14
N VAL A 38 1.01 3.96 -8.87
CA VAL A 38 0.13 3.88 -7.70
C VAL A 38 -0.80 5.08 -7.62
N LYS A 39 -0.30 6.29 -7.91
CA LYS A 39 -1.14 7.49 -7.99
C LYS A 39 -2.23 7.34 -9.07
N ARG A 40 -1.89 6.83 -10.26
CA ARG A 40 -2.85 6.58 -11.34
C ARG A 40 -3.90 5.55 -10.92
N PHE A 41 -3.46 4.41 -10.39
CA PHE A 41 -4.34 3.35 -9.89
C PHE A 41 -5.33 3.86 -8.83
N LEU A 42 -4.87 4.62 -7.84
CA LEU A 42 -5.72 5.18 -6.77
C LEU A 42 -6.50 6.45 -7.17
N ASN A 43 -6.22 7.04 -8.34
CA ASN A 43 -7.01 8.15 -8.85
C ASN A 43 -8.31 7.65 -9.50
N ASP A 44 -8.34 6.41 -10.00
CA ASP A 44 -9.59 5.72 -10.33
C ASP A 44 -10.39 5.46 -9.05
N GLU A 45 -11.62 5.96 -9.02
CA GLU A 45 -12.54 5.82 -7.89
C GLU A 45 -12.93 4.37 -7.61
N ARG A 46 -13.04 3.53 -8.64
CA ARG A 46 -13.43 2.12 -8.50
C ARG A 46 -12.37 1.34 -7.74
N ASN A 47 -11.11 1.55 -8.12
CA ASN A 47 -9.97 1.00 -7.39
C ASN A 47 -9.90 1.61 -5.99
N ARG A 48 -9.96 2.94 -5.88
CA ARG A 48 -9.84 3.63 -4.59
C ARG A 48 -10.92 3.20 -3.58
N SER A 49 -12.12 2.82 -4.01
CA SER A 49 -13.15 2.32 -3.09
C SER A 49 -12.84 0.93 -2.50
N GLY A 50 -11.99 0.13 -3.15
CA GLY A 50 -11.64 -1.21 -2.69
C GLY A 50 -10.46 -1.27 -1.71
N ILE A 51 -9.70 -0.18 -1.54
CA ILE A 51 -8.57 -0.20 -0.61
C ILE A 51 -9.07 -0.22 0.85
N ILE A 52 -8.57 -1.17 1.63
CA ILE A 52 -8.89 -1.30 3.07
C ILE A 52 -7.67 -1.15 3.97
N GLY A 53 -6.47 -1.11 3.40
CA GLY A 53 -5.22 -0.90 4.13
C GLY A 53 -4.04 -0.71 3.19
N VAL A 54 -2.93 -0.22 3.72
CA VAL A 54 -1.68 -0.06 2.97
C VAL A 54 -0.50 -0.60 3.77
N ILE A 55 0.48 -1.19 3.09
CA ILE A 55 1.80 -1.56 3.59
C ILE A 55 2.84 -0.84 2.72
N ALA A 56 3.82 -0.21 3.34
CA ALA A 56 4.83 0.55 2.62
C ALA A 56 6.23 -0.01 2.82
N SER A 57 7.00 -0.15 1.74
CA SER A 57 8.44 -0.41 1.84
C SER A 57 9.25 0.88 1.67
N GLY A 58 10.46 0.89 2.23
CA GLY A 58 11.38 2.02 2.15
C GLY A 58 12.81 1.64 2.47
N ASN A 59 13.60 2.64 2.86
CA ASN A 59 14.94 2.45 3.39
C ASN A 59 15.12 3.45 4.55
N THR A 60 15.56 2.96 5.72
CA THR A 60 15.71 3.76 6.95
C THR A 60 16.76 4.87 6.82
N ASN A 61 17.67 4.77 5.84
CA ASN A 61 18.59 5.86 5.49
C ASN A 61 17.87 7.16 5.10
N PHE A 62 16.56 7.12 4.81
CA PHE A 62 15.74 8.30 4.53
C PHE A 62 15.09 8.93 5.78
N GLY A 63 15.37 8.44 6.99
CA GLY A 63 14.92 9.05 8.25
C GLY A 63 13.40 9.22 8.30
N GLU A 64 12.92 10.44 8.52
CA GLU A 64 11.49 10.77 8.56
C GLU A 64 10.72 10.43 7.28
N ALA A 65 11.42 10.30 6.14
CA ALA A 65 10.81 9.91 4.87
C ALA A 65 10.76 8.37 4.68
N TYR A 66 11.23 7.58 5.65
CA TYR A 66 11.15 6.12 5.60
C TYR A 66 9.69 5.65 5.52
N GLY A 67 9.33 5.04 4.39
CA GLY A 67 7.98 4.47 4.19
C GLY A 67 6.88 5.52 4.06
N ILE A 68 7.20 6.79 3.81
CA ILE A 68 6.21 7.90 3.83
C ILE A 68 5.13 7.79 2.75
N ALA A 69 5.35 6.98 1.71
CA ALA A 69 4.28 6.65 0.75
C ALA A 69 3.06 6.02 1.46
N GLY A 70 3.30 5.21 2.50
CA GLY A 70 2.28 4.60 3.33
C GLY A 70 1.41 5.64 4.04
N ASP A 71 2.03 6.62 4.71
CA ASP A 71 1.30 7.68 5.41
C ASP A 71 0.45 8.52 4.46
N ILE A 72 1.02 8.89 3.31
CA ILE A 72 0.33 9.69 2.30
C ILE A 72 -0.91 8.96 1.79
N ILE A 73 -0.78 7.66 1.50
CA ILE A 73 -1.90 6.84 1.00
C ILE A 73 -2.93 6.62 2.12
N ALA A 74 -2.48 6.25 3.31
CA ALA A 74 -3.36 6.04 4.48
C ALA A 74 -4.20 7.28 4.76
N ALA A 75 -3.58 8.46 4.80
CA ALA A 75 -4.28 9.73 5.03
C ALA A 75 -5.26 10.08 3.89
N LYS A 76 -4.84 9.93 2.63
CA LYS A 76 -5.69 10.26 1.46
C LYS A 76 -6.88 9.32 1.31
N CYS A 77 -6.66 8.03 1.51
CA CYS A 77 -7.67 6.99 1.33
C CYS A 77 -8.44 6.67 2.61
N ARG A 78 -8.06 7.25 3.76
CA ARG A 78 -8.67 7.01 5.09
C ARG A 78 -8.65 5.54 5.49
N VAL A 79 -7.52 4.88 5.23
CA VAL A 79 -7.27 3.46 5.57
C VAL A 79 -6.06 3.36 6.50
N PRO A 80 -5.97 2.30 7.32
CA PRO A 80 -4.80 2.09 8.17
C PRO A 80 -3.53 1.81 7.35
N LEU A 81 -2.41 2.33 7.84
CA LEU A 81 -1.08 1.84 7.49
C LEU A 81 -0.76 0.64 8.37
N LEU A 82 -0.76 -0.54 7.77
CA LEU A 82 -0.71 -1.82 8.48
C LEU A 82 0.73 -2.21 8.85
N TYR A 83 1.70 -1.88 8.01
CA TYR A 83 3.10 -2.25 8.24
C TYR A 83 4.08 -1.42 7.42
N ARG A 84 5.33 -1.35 7.87
CA ARG A 84 6.48 -0.85 7.10
C ARG A 84 7.64 -1.83 7.15
N PHE A 85 8.33 -2.02 6.03
CA PHE A 85 9.54 -2.84 5.97
C PHE A 85 10.61 -2.22 5.07
N GLU A 86 11.85 -2.68 5.20
CA GLU A 86 12.98 -2.16 4.42
C GLU A 86 13.29 -2.99 3.19
N LEU A 87 13.55 -2.31 2.06
CA LEU A 87 14.03 -2.89 0.81
C LEU A 87 13.14 -4.05 0.33
N MET A 88 13.69 -5.27 0.35
CA MET A 88 13.02 -6.50 -0.07
C MET A 88 12.31 -7.21 1.08
N GLY A 89 12.44 -6.69 2.30
CA GLY A 89 11.99 -7.32 3.52
C GLY A 89 12.92 -8.44 3.98
N THR A 90 12.75 -8.82 5.23
CA THR A 90 13.38 -9.96 5.89
C THR A 90 12.38 -11.12 5.99
N SER A 91 12.87 -12.28 6.42
CA SER A 91 12.00 -13.42 6.76
C SER A 91 11.03 -13.05 7.90
N GLU A 92 11.44 -12.18 8.82
CA GLU A 92 10.61 -11.69 9.92
C GLU A 92 9.51 -10.74 9.43
N ASP A 93 9.85 -9.83 8.51
CA ASP A 93 8.85 -8.96 7.85
C ASP A 93 7.80 -9.82 7.14
N THR A 94 8.24 -10.88 6.45
CA THR A 94 7.34 -11.80 5.75
C THR A 94 6.40 -12.51 6.72
N ALA A 95 6.92 -13.02 7.83
CA ALA A 95 6.11 -13.68 8.85
C ALA A 95 5.10 -12.71 9.49
N THR A 96 5.56 -11.50 9.83
CA THR A 96 4.75 -10.45 10.44
C THR A 96 3.62 -9.99 9.53
N VAL A 97 3.93 -9.71 8.25
CA VAL A 97 2.93 -9.29 7.26
C VAL A 97 1.89 -10.39 7.04
N ARG A 98 2.31 -11.66 6.92
CA ARG A 98 1.38 -12.77 6.70
C ARG A 98 0.41 -12.94 7.87
N GLU A 99 0.91 -12.98 9.10
CA GLU A 99 0.06 -13.15 10.28
C GLU A 99 -0.80 -11.92 10.54
N GLY A 100 -0.25 -10.71 10.34
CA GLY A 100 -0.98 -9.45 10.48
C GLY A 100 -2.12 -9.34 9.48
N LEU A 101 -1.88 -9.66 8.20
CA LEU A 101 -2.93 -9.65 7.17
C LEU A 101 -4.02 -10.68 7.46
N ARG A 102 -3.66 -11.89 7.90
CA ARG A 102 -4.64 -12.91 8.26
C ARG A 102 -5.61 -12.39 9.33
N ARG A 103 -5.07 -11.85 10.43
CA ARG A 103 -5.89 -11.25 11.51
C ARG A 103 -6.72 -10.08 11.03
N PHE A 104 -6.12 -9.19 10.24
CA PHE A 104 -6.79 -8.02 9.71
C PHE A 104 -8.00 -8.39 8.83
N PHE A 105 -7.85 -9.36 7.91
CA PHE A 105 -8.95 -9.81 7.08
C PHE A 105 -10.02 -10.58 7.86
N ASP A 106 -9.62 -11.37 8.87
CA ASP A 106 -10.57 -12.01 9.79
C ASP A 106 -11.45 -10.93 10.47
N GLU A 107 -10.85 -9.88 11.03
CA GLU A 107 -11.56 -8.78 11.68
C GLU A 107 -12.41 -7.96 10.72
N TYR A 108 -11.88 -7.61 9.54
CA TYR A 108 -12.56 -6.83 8.51
C TYR A 108 -13.82 -7.56 8.01
N THR A 109 -13.72 -8.86 7.72
CA THR A 109 -14.85 -9.66 7.24
C THR A 109 -15.97 -9.75 8.27
N GLN A 110 -15.62 -9.81 9.56
CA GLN A 110 -16.62 -9.82 10.65
C GLN A 110 -17.32 -8.47 10.83
N GLN A 111 -16.66 -7.36 10.48
CA GLN A 111 -17.26 -6.02 10.52
C GLN A 111 -18.24 -5.81 9.36
N GLU A 112 -17.90 -6.27 8.16
CA GLU A 112 -18.79 -6.19 6.97
C GLU A 112 -20.08 -7.01 7.12
N GLN A 113 -20.10 -8.03 7.98
CA GLN A 113 -21.26 -8.89 8.24
C GLN A 113 -22.19 -8.37 9.35
N ARG A 114 -21.85 -7.23 9.99
CA ARG A 114 -22.64 -6.61 11.05
C ARG A 114 -23.45 -5.43 10.53
#